data_AF-A0AAW5Y2V0-F1
#
_entry.id   AF-A0AAW5Y2V0-F1
#
_cell.length_a   1.000
_cell.length_b   1.000
_cell.length_c   1.000
_cell.angle_alpha   90.00
_cell.angle_beta   90.00
_cell.angle_gamma   90.00
#
_symmetry.space_group_name_H-M   'P 1'
#
loop_
_entity.id
_entity.type
_entity.pdbx_description
1 polymer ?
#
loop_
_entity_poly.entity_id
_entity_poly.type
_entity_poly.pdbx_seq_one_letter_code
_entity_poly.pdbx_strand_id
1 'polypeptide(L)'
;MKKKSSKRKSKFHPLYHPMYGINNWCSIRAAAIEEIEEQESSKKSKPREKYVSLENAVMRRIIDSRRRKTQQKKKLASNNDEPVLNSEKIQESIKENIPVAIKEKVQPEIPATIINQVKKIKEALTLTDDTKKEEPTITPSHIPSPSPTPSENKKVARYASNEGLHSTADGIASHAEGLLTHAMGPFSHAEGSKTTATGHSSHSEGSETTASGSYSHAEGKHTIALGEAAHAEGTATIANGFSSHAEGNHTSTAHFAGSHIMGRFGTAEESYSWFIANGTNETDHNIGAKWLAHNGEMYIDGASYNASGTDFAQMFETVDNTLIDVGYFVTFSSEEKIRIATSNDSFILGISSATPALIGNSGALSWQKRYKTDSFGKRQYVRTESQDIQPLLNTEWDPACKYIARKDRTEWLPVGLIGQMLVRDDGTCETHGYCRPNDEGIATKSESGFFVIKRTDENQVLILFR
;
A
#
# COMPACT_ATOMS: atom_id res chain seq x y z
N MET A 1 -10.59 -45.00 -58.58
CA MET A 1 -12.00 -44.89 -58.16
C MET A 1 -12.17 -43.63 -57.34
N LYS A 2 -13.18 -42.80 -57.68
CA LYS A 2 -13.60 -41.61 -56.94
C LYS A 2 -14.34 -42.02 -55.66
N LYS A 3 -14.19 -41.25 -54.57
CA LYS A 3 -15.35 -40.60 -53.90
C LYS A 3 -14.91 -39.38 -53.09
N LYS A 4 -15.69 -38.31 -53.28
CA LYS A 4 -15.56 -36.95 -52.75
C LYS A 4 -16.25 -36.82 -51.39
N SER A 5 -15.76 -35.90 -50.56
CA SER A 5 -16.53 -35.12 -49.57
C SER A 5 -15.68 -33.89 -49.18
N SER A 6 -15.87 -32.74 -49.84
CA SER A 6 -16.70 -31.60 -49.37
C SER A 6 -16.14 -30.88 -48.13
N LYS A 7 -15.15 -30.00 -48.30
CA LYS A 7 -15.24 -28.52 -48.16
C LYS A 7 -15.87 -27.97 -46.86
N ARG A 8 -15.01 -27.46 -45.97
CA ARG A 8 -15.03 -26.06 -45.49
C ARG A 8 -13.68 -25.74 -44.80
N LYS A 9 -12.85 -24.92 -45.44
CA LYS A 9 -11.67 -24.29 -44.84
C LYS A 9 -12.13 -22.93 -44.28
N SER A 10 -12.09 -22.72 -42.97
CA SER A 10 -12.11 -21.37 -42.41
C SER A 10 -10.67 -20.88 -42.30
N LYS A 11 -10.29 -19.97 -43.19
CA LYS A 11 -9.13 -19.09 -42.98
C LYS A 11 -9.56 -18.06 -41.93
N PHE A 12 -8.99 -18.10 -40.73
CA PHE A 12 -9.05 -16.99 -39.80
C PHE A 12 -7.91 -16.02 -40.16
N HIS A 13 -8.28 -14.89 -40.75
CA HIS A 13 -7.50 -13.65 -40.71
C HIS A 13 -7.99 -12.87 -39.47
N PRO A 14 -7.12 -12.37 -38.59
CA PRO A 14 -7.52 -11.33 -37.66
C PRO A 14 -7.51 -10.00 -38.44
N LEU A 15 -8.67 -9.63 -38.99
CA LEU A 15 -8.95 -8.27 -39.39
C LEU A 15 -9.17 -7.45 -38.12
N TYR A 16 -8.09 -6.88 -37.59
CA TYR A 16 -8.19 -5.69 -36.75
C TYR A 16 -8.43 -4.51 -37.71
N HIS A 17 -9.68 -4.07 -37.80
CA HIS A 17 -9.98 -2.73 -38.29
C HIS A 17 -10.35 -1.85 -37.09
N PRO A 18 -9.58 -0.78 -36.81
CA PRO A 18 -9.95 0.22 -35.83
C PRO A 18 -11.01 1.11 -36.45
N MET A 19 -12.19 1.17 -35.82
CA MET A 19 -13.16 2.24 -36.08
C MET A 19 -12.72 3.46 -35.27
N TYR A 20 -12.14 4.42 -35.98
CA TYR A 20 -11.86 5.77 -35.50
C TYR A 20 -13.15 6.55 -35.23
N GLY A 21 -13.12 7.46 -34.24
CA GLY A 21 -13.86 8.72 -34.34
C GLY A 21 -14.42 9.34 -33.05
N ILE A 22 -13.73 10.39 -32.58
CA ILE A 22 -14.24 11.61 -31.91
C ILE A 22 -14.44 11.60 -30.37
N ASN A 23 -13.40 12.12 -29.70
CA ASN A 23 -13.33 13.16 -28.67
C ASN A 23 -14.56 13.52 -27.79
N ASN A 24 -14.27 13.68 -26.49
CA ASN A 24 -15.03 14.32 -25.40
C ASN A 24 -16.05 13.43 -24.64
N TRP A 25 -15.55 12.64 -23.69
CA TRP A 25 -16.33 11.68 -22.89
C TRP A 25 -17.00 12.26 -21.63
N CYS A 26 -17.44 13.51 -21.67
CA CYS A 26 -18.52 14.00 -20.80
C CYS A 26 -19.92 13.84 -21.43
N SER A 27 -20.00 13.62 -22.75
CA SER A 27 -21.28 13.62 -23.48
C SER A 27 -21.95 12.25 -23.61
N ILE A 28 -21.24 11.14 -23.37
CA ILE A 28 -21.82 9.77 -23.43
C ILE A 28 -22.74 9.48 -22.25
N ARG A 29 -22.65 10.29 -21.18
CA ARG A 29 -23.56 10.20 -20.04
C ARG A 29 -24.98 10.68 -20.38
N ALA A 30 -25.19 11.47 -21.44
CA ALA A 30 -26.52 11.91 -21.85
C ALA A 30 -27.25 10.84 -22.70
N ALA A 31 -26.56 10.25 -23.68
CA ALA A 31 -27.16 9.24 -24.57
C ALA A 31 -27.45 7.90 -23.85
N ALA A 32 -26.60 7.50 -22.90
CA ALA A 32 -26.83 6.28 -22.11
C ALA A 32 -27.97 6.43 -21.08
N ILE A 33 -28.34 7.67 -20.72
CA ILE A 33 -29.48 7.92 -19.82
C ILE A 33 -30.80 7.90 -20.62
N GLU A 34 -30.83 8.46 -21.83
CA GLU A 34 -32.01 8.39 -22.72
C GLU A 34 -32.31 6.95 -23.18
N GLU A 35 -31.29 6.13 -23.46
CA GLU A 35 -31.47 4.73 -23.88
C GLU A 35 -31.91 3.81 -22.72
N ILE A 36 -31.61 4.18 -21.47
CA ILE A 36 -32.08 3.47 -20.26
C ILE A 36 -33.52 3.90 -19.92
N GLU A 37 -33.89 5.17 -20.10
CA GLU A 37 -35.25 5.65 -19.86
C GLU A 37 -36.27 5.10 -20.89
N GLU A 38 -35.87 4.87 -22.15
CA GLU A 38 -36.73 4.17 -23.13
C GLU A 38 -36.90 2.68 -22.82
N GLN A 39 -35.87 2.00 -22.29
CA GLN A 39 -35.96 0.58 -21.92
C GLN A 39 -36.72 0.31 -20.62
N GLU A 40 -36.78 1.26 -19.68
CA GLU A 40 -37.59 1.12 -18.45
C GLU A 40 -39.10 1.28 -18.69
N SER A 41 -39.52 1.82 -19.84
CA SER A 41 -40.95 1.90 -20.22
C SER A 41 -41.56 0.53 -20.62
N SER A 42 -40.75 -0.50 -20.86
CA SER A 42 -41.22 -1.78 -21.42
C SER A 42 -40.64 -3.02 -20.74
N LYS A 43 -40.93 -3.24 -19.44
CA LYS A 43 -40.99 -4.60 -18.84
C LYS A 43 -41.59 -4.59 -17.43
N LYS A 44 -42.87 -4.97 -17.32
CA LYS A 44 -43.48 -5.41 -16.06
C LYS A 44 -43.09 -6.87 -15.79
N SER A 45 -42.15 -7.12 -14.87
CA SER A 45 -42.05 -8.42 -14.18
C SER A 45 -41.38 -8.30 -12.80
N LYS A 46 -41.92 -9.08 -11.85
CA LYS A 46 -41.77 -9.08 -10.37
C LYS A 46 -40.36 -8.81 -9.76
N PRO A 47 -40.28 -8.27 -8.53
CA PRO A 47 -39.02 -7.84 -7.92
C PRO A 47 -38.19 -9.03 -7.41
N ARG A 48 -36.92 -9.08 -7.81
CA ARG A 48 -35.87 -9.86 -7.13
C ARG A 48 -35.14 -8.96 -6.14
N GLU A 49 -34.95 -9.43 -4.91
CA GLU A 49 -34.09 -8.76 -3.92
C GLU A 49 -32.66 -8.64 -4.47
N LYS A 50 -32.19 -7.41 -4.66
CA LYS A 50 -30.80 -7.13 -5.04
C LYS A 50 -29.93 -7.15 -3.79
N TYR A 51 -29.07 -8.15 -3.67
CA TYR A 51 -27.94 -8.08 -2.74
C TYR A 51 -26.98 -6.98 -3.21
N VAL A 52 -26.82 -5.95 -2.38
CA VAL A 52 -25.82 -4.89 -2.55
C VAL A 52 -24.61 -5.31 -1.72
N SER A 53 -23.42 -5.41 -2.34
CA SER A 53 -22.19 -5.67 -1.59
C SER A 53 -21.99 -4.62 -0.48
N LEU A 54 -21.41 -5.02 0.66
CA LEU A 54 -21.21 -4.15 1.81
C LEU A 54 -20.46 -2.86 1.43
N GLU A 55 -19.49 -2.98 0.51
CA GLU A 55 -18.76 -1.85 -0.08
C GLU A 55 -19.70 -0.84 -0.77
N ASN A 56 -20.64 -1.30 -1.58
CA ASN A 56 -21.60 -0.44 -2.27
C ASN A 56 -22.59 0.22 -1.29
N ALA A 57 -22.95 -0.44 -0.20
CA ALA A 57 -23.82 0.12 0.84
C ALA A 57 -23.10 1.20 1.67
N VAL A 58 -21.83 0.97 2.02
CA VAL A 58 -20.97 1.93 2.73
C VAL A 58 -20.71 3.15 1.86
N MET A 59 -20.37 2.96 0.59
CA MET A 59 -20.12 4.07 -0.34
C MET A 59 -21.36 4.94 -0.58
N ARG A 60 -22.56 4.33 -0.67
CA ARG A 60 -23.82 5.09 -0.76
C ARG A 60 -24.08 5.94 0.49
N ARG A 61 -23.84 5.41 1.69
CA ARG A 61 -24.00 6.17 2.94
C ARG A 61 -23.06 7.37 3.02
N ILE A 62 -21.81 7.22 2.55
CA ILE A 62 -20.82 8.30 2.51
C ILE A 62 -21.26 9.40 1.54
N ILE A 63 -21.74 9.02 0.34
CA ILE A 63 -22.24 9.97 -0.67
C ILE A 63 -23.45 10.74 -0.13
N ASP A 64 -24.41 10.05 0.50
CA ASP A 64 -25.61 10.68 1.04
C ASP A 64 -25.32 11.62 2.22
N SER A 65 -24.35 11.28 3.07
CA SER A 65 -23.89 12.15 4.16
C SER A 65 -23.25 13.44 3.61
N ARG A 66 -22.43 13.32 2.57
CA ARG A 66 -21.80 14.48 1.91
C ARG A 66 -22.84 15.38 1.24
N ARG A 67 -23.83 14.81 0.53
CA ARG A 67 -24.94 15.58 -0.08
C ARG A 67 -25.73 16.38 0.96
N ARG A 68 -26.04 15.78 2.12
CA ARG A 68 -26.74 16.45 3.22
C ARG A 68 -25.93 17.62 3.79
N LYS A 69 -24.62 17.43 4.00
CA LYS A 69 -23.71 18.51 4.46
C LYS A 69 -23.63 19.66 3.44
N THR A 70 -23.56 19.37 2.15
CA THR A 70 -23.54 20.40 1.10
C THR A 70 -24.86 21.17 1.01
N GLN A 71 -26.00 20.49 1.18
CA GLN A 71 -27.32 21.14 1.22
C GLN A 71 -27.48 22.03 2.47
N GLN A 72 -27.01 21.58 3.64
CA GLN A 72 -26.99 22.41 4.86
C GLN A 72 -26.11 23.66 4.68
N LYS A 73 -24.94 23.52 4.05
CA LYS A 73 -24.02 24.64 3.82
C LYS A 73 -24.58 25.66 2.83
N LYS A 74 -25.29 25.21 1.78
CA LYS A 74 -26.01 26.10 0.86
C LYS A 74 -27.19 26.82 1.53
N LYS A 75 -27.85 26.18 2.51
CA LYS A 75 -28.96 26.77 3.28
C LYS A 75 -28.49 27.79 4.31
N LEU A 76 -27.27 27.66 4.85
CA LEU A 76 -26.64 28.68 5.70
C LEU A 76 -26.10 29.87 4.89
N ALA A 77 -25.69 29.67 3.63
CA ALA A 77 -25.13 30.73 2.79
C ALA A 77 -26.19 31.65 2.15
N SER A 78 -27.50 31.33 2.26
CA SER A 78 -28.57 32.18 1.72
C SER A 78 -29.14 33.18 2.71
N ASN A 79 -28.74 33.13 3.98
CA ASN A 79 -29.18 34.05 5.02
C ASN A 79 -27.95 34.64 5.70
N ASN A 80 -27.50 35.82 5.27
CA ASN A 80 -26.92 36.90 6.08
C ASN A 80 -26.37 38.01 5.16
N ASP A 81 -27.01 39.18 5.24
CA ASP A 81 -26.52 40.46 4.74
C ASP A 81 -25.68 41.18 5.82
N GLU A 82 -24.70 41.98 5.37
CA GLU A 82 -23.82 42.97 6.06
C GLU A 82 -22.54 42.51 6.80
N PRO A 83 -21.51 43.39 6.97
CA PRO A 83 -20.76 44.10 5.92
C PRO A 83 -19.23 43.89 6.05
N VAL A 84 -18.49 44.25 5.00
CA VAL A 84 -17.04 44.06 4.86
C VAL A 84 -16.23 45.13 5.63
N LEU A 85 -15.26 44.73 6.46
CA LEU A 85 -14.25 45.61 7.06
C LEU A 85 -12.82 45.29 6.56
N ASN A 86 -12.06 46.35 6.33
CA ASN A 86 -10.85 46.47 5.51
C ASN A 86 -9.58 45.86 6.15
N SER A 87 -8.70 45.26 5.34
CA SER A 87 -7.63 44.32 5.74
C SER A 87 -6.23 44.93 6.01
N GLU A 88 -6.12 46.21 6.34
CA GLU A 88 -4.79 46.88 6.47
C GLU A 88 -4.33 47.16 7.90
N LYS A 89 -5.03 46.69 8.96
CA LYS A 89 -4.63 46.91 10.37
C LYS A 89 -4.16 45.68 11.15
N ILE A 90 -3.94 44.54 10.50
CA ILE A 90 -3.53 43.29 11.19
C ILE A 90 -2.04 42.94 10.97
N GLN A 91 -1.32 43.65 10.12
CA GLN A 91 0.10 43.33 9.85
C GLN A 91 1.13 44.02 10.75
N GLU A 92 0.73 44.88 11.69
CA GLU A 92 1.68 45.63 12.54
C GLU A 92 1.76 45.14 14.01
N SER A 93 0.93 44.18 14.42
CA SER A 93 0.91 43.66 15.81
C SER A 93 1.59 42.30 16.02
N ILE A 94 2.20 41.70 15.00
CA ILE A 94 2.78 40.34 15.08
C ILE A 94 4.33 40.35 15.13
N LYS A 95 4.98 41.52 15.18
CA LYS A 95 6.46 41.62 15.25
C LYS A 95 7.07 41.71 16.66
N GLU A 96 6.28 41.63 17.72
CA GLU A 96 6.78 41.61 19.10
C GLU A 96 6.26 40.40 19.86
N ASN A 97 6.95 39.26 19.73
CA ASN A 97 7.15 38.24 20.78
C ASN A 97 7.77 36.97 20.16
N ILE A 98 9.09 36.96 20.00
CA ILE A 98 9.87 35.73 19.79
C ILE A 98 10.66 35.48 21.07
N PRO A 99 10.37 34.42 21.84
CA PRO A 99 11.28 34.00 22.89
C PRO A 99 12.50 33.29 22.28
N VAL A 100 13.66 33.89 22.51
CA VAL A 100 14.99 33.32 22.29
C VAL A 100 15.23 32.22 23.33
N ALA A 101 15.34 30.96 22.90
CA ALA A 101 15.96 29.90 23.70
C ALA A 101 16.41 28.73 22.82
N ILE A 102 17.62 28.82 22.25
CA ILE A 102 18.43 27.66 21.85
C ILE A 102 19.78 27.83 22.53
N LYS A 103 20.02 27.05 23.59
CA LYS A 103 21.32 26.53 24.05
C LYS A 103 21.09 25.73 25.33
N GLU A 104 20.91 24.42 25.20
CA GLU A 104 21.34 23.45 26.20
C GLU A 104 21.30 22.03 25.60
N LYS A 105 22.44 21.32 25.70
CA LYS A 105 22.55 19.90 25.33
C LYS A 105 21.86 19.10 26.44
N VAL A 106 20.66 18.61 26.19
CA VAL A 106 19.98 17.67 27.10
C VAL A 106 20.42 16.24 26.72
N GLN A 107 21.17 15.58 27.59
CA GLN A 107 21.31 14.13 27.51
C GLN A 107 19.96 13.50 27.90
N PRO A 108 19.48 12.47 27.19
CA PRO A 108 18.20 11.85 27.52
C PRO A 108 18.33 11.04 28.80
N GLU A 109 17.94 11.63 29.93
CA GLU A 109 17.69 10.87 31.15
C GLU A 109 16.43 10.04 30.96
N ILE A 110 16.57 8.73 31.09
CA ILE A 110 15.45 7.78 31.02
C ILE A 110 14.46 8.15 32.14
N PRO A 111 13.18 8.42 31.82
CA PRO A 111 12.18 8.78 32.81
C PRO A 111 12.13 7.76 33.96
N ALA A 112 12.08 8.25 35.20
CA ALA A 112 12.05 7.39 36.41
C ALA A 112 10.89 6.38 36.40
N THR A 113 9.82 6.66 35.65
CA THR A 113 8.70 5.75 35.40
C THR A 113 9.11 4.50 34.62
N ILE A 114 9.99 4.64 33.62
CA ILE A 114 10.52 3.54 32.82
C ILE A 114 11.52 2.71 33.66
N ILE A 115 12.37 3.36 34.44
CA ILE A 115 13.29 2.67 35.38
C ILE A 115 12.50 1.82 36.39
N ASN A 116 11.39 2.36 36.92
CA ASN A 116 10.54 1.63 37.85
C ASN A 116 9.72 0.50 37.19
N GLN A 117 9.32 0.64 35.92
CA GLN A 117 8.69 -0.44 35.16
C GLN A 117 9.68 -1.59 34.91
N VAL A 118 10.90 -1.28 34.49
CA VAL A 118 11.95 -2.29 34.28
C VAL A 118 12.30 -2.99 35.59
N LYS A 119 12.30 -2.26 36.71
CA LYS A 119 12.54 -2.84 38.04
C LYS A 119 11.42 -3.80 38.47
N LYS A 120 10.16 -3.43 38.26
CA LYS A 120 9.00 -4.32 38.52
C LYS A 120 9.00 -5.57 37.65
N ILE A 121 9.43 -5.46 36.39
CA ILE A 121 9.54 -6.60 35.46
C ILE A 121 10.66 -7.54 35.92
N LYS A 122 11.81 -7.00 36.35
CA LYS A 122 12.91 -7.81 36.90
C LYS A 122 12.54 -8.51 38.21
N GLU A 123 11.84 -7.83 39.12
CA GLU A 123 11.37 -8.40 40.38
C GLU A 123 10.32 -9.51 40.15
N ALA A 124 9.45 -9.36 39.15
CA ALA A 124 8.47 -10.37 38.76
C ALA A 124 9.11 -11.61 38.11
N LEU A 125 10.25 -11.44 37.43
CA LEU A 125 11.00 -12.54 36.82
C LEU A 125 11.86 -13.33 37.83
N THR A 126 12.26 -12.71 38.95
CA THR A 126 13.09 -13.36 39.99
C THR A 126 12.33 -14.19 41.04
N LEU A 127 10.99 -14.19 41.02
CA LEU A 127 10.17 -14.84 42.05
C LEU A 127 9.66 -16.25 41.70
N THR A 128 10.25 -16.92 40.70
CA THR A 128 9.79 -18.27 40.28
C THR A 128 10.80 -19.41 40.50
N ASP A 129 11.95 -19.14 41.12
CA ASP A 129 12.89 -20.18 41.56
C ASP A 129 13.08 -20.11 43.07
N ASP A 130 12.24 -20.81 43.83
CA ASP A 130 12.60 -21.57 45.04
C ASP A 130 11.33 -21.98 45.80
N THR A 131 10.82 -23.19 45.52
CA THR A 131 9.92 -23.88 46.45
C THR A 131 10.73 -24.74 47.41
N LYS A 132 10.68 -24.44 48.72
CA LYS A 132 10.54 -25.45 49.78
C LYS A 132 10.14 -24.83 51.15
N LYS A 133 9.02 -25.34 51.67
CA LYS A 133 8.60 -25.51 53.07
C LYS A 133 8.28 -24.26 53.92
N GLU A 134 7.00 -24.01 54.19
CA GLU A 134 6.27 -24.20 55.47
C GLU A 134 4.95 -23.40 55.47
N GLU A 135 3.86 -24.01 55.95
CA GLU A 135 2.56 -23.35 56.21
C GLU A 135 2.67 -22.32 57.35
N PRO A 136 1.92 -21.20 57.26
CA PRO A 136 1.02 -20.93 58.38
C PRO A 136 -0.34 -20.33 57.99
N THR A 137 -1.37 -20.80 58.70
CA THR A 137 -2.72 -20.24 58.82
C THR A 137 -2.74 -18.78 59.26
N ILE A 138 -3.40 -17.90 58.50
CA ILE A 138 -4.01 -16.64 58.98
C ILE A 138 -5.34 -16.38 58.25
N THR A 139 -6.38 -16.10 59.03
CA THR A 139 -7.78 -15.83 58.67
C THR A 139 -8.01 -14.62 57.74
N PRO A 140 -8.99 -14.64 56.82
CA PRO A 140 -9.28 -13.51 55.95
C PRO A 140 -10.23 -12.50 56.60
N SER A 141 -9.83 -11.21 56.57
CA SER A 141 -10.67 -10.06 56.91
C SER A 141 -11.63 -9.70 55.77
N HIS A 142 -12.84 -9.32 56.18
CA HIS A 142 -14.01 -9.08 55.35
C HIS A 142 -13.97 -7.67 54.74
N ILE A 143 -14.15 -7.54 53.42
CA ILE A 143 -14.62 -6.31 52.75
C ILE A 143 -15.79 -6.72 51.83
N PRO A 144 -16.94 -6.01 51.85
CA PRO A 144 -18.22 -6.57 51.42
C PRO A 144 -18.41 -6.51 49.90
N SER A 145 -18.93 -7.61 49.35
CA SER A 145 -19.47 -7.69 48.00
C SER A 145 -20.86 -7.02 47.93
N PRO A 146 -21.24 -6.36 46.82
CA PRO A 146 -22.62 -5.96 46.61
C PRO A 146 -23.47 -7.22 46.39
N SER A 147 -24.54 -7.36 47.18
CA SER A 147 -25.53 -8.43 47.08
C SER A 147 -26.25 -8.42 45.73
N PRO A 148 -26.37 -9.56 45.03
CA PRO A 148 -27.11 -9.64 43.77
C PRO A 148 -28.62 -9.68 44.04
N THR A 149 -29.37 -8.86 43.31
CA THR A 149 -30.80 -9.04 43.10
C THR A 149 -31.03 -10.35 42.31
N PRO A 150 -32.09 -11.12 42.60
CA PRO A 150 -32.33 -12.37 41.88
C PRO A 150 -32.97 -12.08 40.51
N SER A 151 -32.13 -11.97 39.47
CA SER A 151 -32.58 -12.07 38.08
C SER A 151 -32.01 -13.33 37.44
N GLU A 152 -32.93 -14.25 37.13
CA GLU A 152 -32.84 -15.37 36.18
C GLU A 152 -31.46 -15.97 35.91
N ASN A 153 -31.20 -17.12 36.56
CA ASN A 153 -30.16 -18.08 36.19
C ASN A 153 -30.34 -18.57 34.74
N LYS A 154 -29.83 -17.82 33.77
CA LYS A 154 -29.44 -18.40 32.49
C LYS A 154 -28.15 -19.17 32.74
N LYS A 155 -28.24 -20.49 32.92
CA LYS A 155 -27.09 -21.40 32.76
C LYS A 155 -26.48 -21.12 31.39
N VAL A 156 -25.44 -20.30 31.33
CA VAL A 156 -24.60 -20.23 30.14
C VAL A 156 -23.89 -21.56 30.09
N ALA A 157 -24.28 -22.42 29.15
CA ALA A 157 -23.60 -23.69 28.93
C ALA A 157 -22.13 -23.39 28.61
N ARG A 158 -21.22 -23.77 29.53
CA ARG A 158 -19.78 -23.68 29.33
C ARG A 158 -19.37 -24.88 28.50
N TYR A 159 -19.19 -24.69 27.19
CA TYR A 159 -18.72 -25.74 26.27
C TYR A 159 -17.18 -25.81 26.22
N ALA A 160 -16.51 -25.70 27.37
CA ALA A 160 -15.05 -25.79 27.43
C ALA A 160 -14.61 -27.26 27.30
N SER A 161 -13.57 -27.52 26.52
CA SER A 161 -13.03 -28.87 26.32
C SER A 161 -11.51 -28.86 26.39
N ASN A 162 -10.93 -29.85 27.07
CA ASN A 162 -9.49 -30.05 27.09
C ASN A 162 -9.12 -31.48 26.69
N GLU A 163 -8.18 -31.62 25.76
CA GLU A 163 -7.67 -32.88 25.25
C GLU A 163 -6.14 -32.85 25.31
N GLY A 164 -5.59 -32.99 26.51
CA GLY A 164 -4.15 -32.82 26.69
C GLY A 164 -3.64 -33.05 28.10
N LEU A 165 -2.37 -33.38 28.23
CA LEU A 165 -1.72 -33.56 29.52
C LEU A 165 -1.44 -32.19 30.14
N HIS A 166 -1.98 -31.94 31.33
CA HIS A 166 -1.85 -30.67 32.06
C HIS A 166 -2.39 -29.42 31.31
N SER A 167 -3.36 -29.61 30.41
CA SER A 167 -4.00 -28.52 29.68
C SER A 167 -5.30 -28.03 30.34
N THR A 168 -5.60 -26.73 30.24
CA THR A 168 -6.83 -26.12 30.77
C THR A 168 -7.60 -25.35 29.71
N ALA A 169 -8.93 -25.48 29.74
CA ALA A 169 -9.87 -24.71 28.94
C ALA A 169 -10.85 -24.01 29.90
N ASP A 170 -10.59 -22.73 30.20
CA ASP A 170 -11.33 -21.96 31.22
C ASP A 170 -12.36 -21.00 30.61
N GLY A 171 -12.17 -20.65 29.33
CA GLY A 171 -13.07 -19.80 28.56
C GLY A 171 -14.41 -20.46 28.23
N ILE A 172 -15.45 -19.64 28.03
CA ILE A 172 -16.73 -20.14 27.51
C ILE A 172 -16.50 -20.67 26.10
N ALA A 173 -16.82 -21.94 25.84
CA ALA A 173 -16.65 -22.58 24.54
C ALA A 173 -15.18 -22.57 24.04
N SER A 174 -14.21 -22.61 24.96
CA SER A 174 -12.79 -22.75 24.60
C SER A 174 -12.36 -24.20 24.39
N HIS A 175 -11.28 -24.40 23.66
CA HIS A 175 -10.67 -25.70 23.42
C HIS A 175 -9.18 -25.66 23.71
N ALA A 176 -8.66 -26.63 24.44
CA ALA A 176 -7.22 -26.75 24.71
C ALA A 176 -6.75 -28.19 24.45
N GLU A 177 -5.79 -28.40 23.56
CA GLU A 177 -5.22 -29.71 23.27
C GLU A 177 -3.69 -29.74 23.34
N GLY A 178 -3.10 -30.93 23.55
CA GLY A 178 -1.64 -31.12 23.60
C GLY A 178 -1.04 -31.22 25.01
N LEU A 179 0.06 -30.50 25.28
CA LEU A 179 0.81 -30.56 26.55
C LEU A 179 0.93 -29.17 27.18
N LEU A 180 0.46 -28.99 28.41
CA LEU A 180 0.57 -27.71 29.15
C LEU A 180 -0.06 -26.52 28.40
N THR A 181 -1.18 -26.73 27.68
CA THR A 181 -1.84 -25.67 26.90
C THR A 181 -2.98 -25.01 27.67
N HIS A 182 -3.19 -23.71 27.47
CA HIS A 182 -4.13 -22.92 28.26
C HIS A 182 -5.05 -22.05 27.38
N ALA A 183 -6.31 -22.43 27.24
CA ALA A 183 -7.34 -21.67 26.51
C ALA A 183 -8.29 -20.95 27.49
N MET A 184 -7.96 -19.71 27.84
CA MET A 184 -8.64 -18.93 28.89
C MET A 184 -9.66 -17.92 28.37
N GLY A 185 -9.55 -17.49 27.11
CA GLY A 185 -10.48 -16.56 26.49
C GLY A 185 -11.80 -17.21 26.05
N PRO A 186 -12.94 -16.50 26.03
CA PRO A 186 -14.15 -17.04 25.42
C PRO A 186 -13.92 -17.38 23.95
N PHE A 187 -14.34 -18.58 23.52
CA PHE A 187 -14.12 -19.13 22.17
C PHE A 187 -12.65 -19.28 21.77
N SER A 188 -11.71 -19.27 22.71
CA SER A 188 -10.29 -19.41 22.37
C SER A 188 -9.89 -20.86 22.11
N HIS A 189 -8.83 -21.04 21.32
CA HIS A 189 -8.23 -22.34 21.02
C HIS A 189 -6.73 -22.31 21.34
N ALA A 190 -6.24 -23.31 22.08
CA ALA A 190 -4.82 -23.50 22.32
C ALA A 190 -4.39 -24.94 22.02
N GLU A 191 -3.48 -25.16 21.07
CA GLU A 191 -2.97 -26.48 20.71
C GLU A 191 -1.43 -26.54 20.74
N GLY A 192 -0.85 -27.74 20.81
CA GLY A 192 0.60 -27.94 20.84
C GLY A 192 1.22 -28.10 22.23
N SER A 193 2.32 -27.38 22.52
CA SER A 193 3.08 -27.52 23.77
C SER A 193 3.30 -26.15 24.43
N LYS A 194 2.84 -25.98 25.67
CA LYS A 194 2.97 -24.73 26.45
C LYS A 194 2.40 -23.49 25.76
N THR A 195 1.33 -23.65 24.99
CA THR A 195 0.68 -22.54 24.27
C THR A 195 -0.42 -21.91 25.12
N THR A 196 -0.68 -20.63 24.92
CA THR A 196 -1.63 -19.87 25.76
C THR A 196 -2.50 -18.94 24.91
N ALA A 197 -3.82 -19.12 24.97
CA ALA A 197 -4.81 -18.30 24.26
C ALA A 197 -5.77 -17.63 25.26
N THR A 198 -5.56 -16.33 25.52
CA THR A 198 -6.32 -15.57 26.55
C THR A 198 -7.31 -14.55 25.98
N GLY A 199 -7.16 -14.16 24.72
CA GLY A 199 -8.04 -13.22 24.04
C GLY A 199 -9.39 -13.84 23.68
N HIS A 200 -10.40 -12.99 23.52
CA HIS A 200 -11.70 -13.43 22.98
C HIS A 200 -11.51 -13.97 21.56
N SER A 201 -11.93 -15.20 21.29
CA SER A 201 -11.75 -15.87 20.00
C SER A 201 -10.29 -15.91 19.52
N SER A 202 -9.32 -15.97 20.44
CA SER A 202 -7.90 -16.07 20.06
C SER A 202 -7.46 -17.51 19.80
N HIS A 203 -6.43 -17.69 18.99
CA HIS A 203 -5.87 -18.99 18.64
C HIS A 203 -4.36 -19.03 18.91
N SER A 204 -3.88 -20.05 19.62
CA SER A 204 -2.44 -20.25 19.81
C SER A 204 -2.02 -21.69 19.53
N GLU A 205 -1.05 -21.88 18.63
CA GLU A 205 -0.59 -23.21 18.20
C GLU A 205 0.94 -23.30 18.13
N GLY A 206 1.49 -24.50 18.29
CA GLY A 206 2.92 -24.76 18.22
C GLY A 206 3.59 -24.93 19.60
N SER A 207 4.68 -24.21 19.87
CA SER A 207 5.48 -24.36 21.09
C SER A 207 5.76 -23.02 21.78
N GLU A 208 5.31 -22.87 23.04
CA GLU A 208 5.56 -21.68 23.85
C GLU A 208 5.01 -20.39 23.21
N THR A 209 3.89 -20.48 22.51
CA THR A 209 3.22 -19.35 21.83
C THR A 209 2.15 -18.71 22.73
N THR A 210 1.85 -17.44 22.50
CA THR A 210 0.84 -16.70 23.27
C THR A 210 -0.03 -15.81 22.38
N ALA A 211 -1.35 -16.04 22.39
CA ALA A 211 -2.35 -15.20 21.72
C ALA A 211 -3.30 -14.55 22.74
N SER A 212 -3.07 -13.27 23.04
CA SER A 212 -3.77 -12.53 24.09
C SER A 212 -4.65 -11.38 23.59
N GLY A 213 -4.52 -10.99 22.32
CA GLY A 213 -5.44 -10.03 21.71
C GLY A 213 -6.78 -10.68 21.37
N SER A 214 -7.87 -9.91 21.43
CA SER A 214 -9.14 -10.38 20.86
C SER A 214 -8.96 -10.69 19.37
N TYR A 215 -9.43 -11.84 18.92
CA TYR A 215 -9.28 -12.34 17.55
C TYR A 215 -7.82 -12.51 17.09
N SER A 216 -6.87 -12.60 18.02
CA SER A 216 -5.45 -12.74 17.67
C SER A 216 -5.06 -14.20 17.41
N HIS A 217 -4.01 -14.41 16.61
CA HIS A 217 -3.48 -15.73 16.29
C HIS A 217 -1.96 -15.73 16.46
N ALA A 218 -1.42 -16.71 17.20
CA ALA A 218 0.01 -16.93 17.34
C ALA A 218 0.38 -18.37 17.02
N GLU A 219 1.24 -18.59 16.02
CA GLU A 219 1.71 -19.91 15.59
C GLU A 219 3.24 -20.01 15.56
N GLY A 220 3.80 -21.23 15.65
CA GLY A 220 5.25 -21.48 15.57
C GLY A 220 5.92 -21.67 16.94
N LYS A 221 7.04 -20.99 17.21
CA LYS A 221 7.84 -21.15 18.44
C LYS A 221 8.13 -19.81 19.13
N HIS A 222 7.76 -19.67 20.40
CA HIS A 222 7.95 -18.42 21.17
C HIS A 222 7.30 -17.17 20.53
N THR A 223 6.24 -17.34 19.75
CA THR A 223 5.55 -16.21 19.09
C THR A 223 4.48 -15.62 20.00
N ILE A 224 4.27 -14.30 19.90
CA ILE A 224 3.39 -13.55 20.79
C ILE A 224 2.49 -12.60 19.97
N ALA A 225 1.19 -12.84 19.96
CA ALA A 225 0.18 -11.95 19.40
C ALA A 225 -0.62 -11.26 20.52
N LEU A 226 -0.33 -9.99 20.79
CA LEU A 226 -0.94 -9.19 21.87
C LEU A 226 -1.98 -8.18 21.37
N GLY A 227 -1.87 -7.73 20.11
CA GLY A 227 -2.82 -6.76 19.55
C GLY A 227 -4.17 -7.40 19.23
N GLU A 228 -5.25 -6.63 19.35
CA GLU A 228 -6.54 -7.06 18.79
C GLU A 228 -6.39 -7.29 17.28
N ALA A 229 -6.87 -8.42 16.79
CA ALA A 229 -6.71 -8.91 15.43
C ALA A 229 -5.24 -9.04 14.95
N ALA A 230 -4.28 -9.19 15.87
CA ALA A 230 -2.87 -9.38 15.51
C ALA A 230 -2.55 -10.83 15.12
N HIS A 231 -1.59 -11.00 14.23
CA HIS A 231 -1.06 -12.30 13.81
C HIS A 231 0.45 -12.38 14.03
N ALA A 232 0.94 -13.43 14.70
CA ALA A 232 2.37 -13.68 14.89
C ALA A 232 2.74 -15.11 14.50
N GLU A 233 3.64 -15.28 13.53
CA GLU A 233 4.11 -16.60 13.07
C GLU A 233 5.64 -16.69 13.03
N GLY A 234 6.18 -17.92 12.99
CA GLY A 234 7.62 -18.18 12.92
C GLY A 234 8.29 -18.44 14.27
N THR A 235 9.40 -17.75 14.57
CA THR A 235 10.19 -17.95 15.81
C THR A 235 10.49 -16.63 16.51
N ALA A 236 10.08 -16.51 17.78
CA ALA A 236 10.31 -15.33 18.62
C ALA A 236 9.77 -14.02 18.01
N THR A 237 8.66 -14.08 17.29
CA THR A 237 8.01 -12.91 16.68
C THR A 237 6.95 -12.31 17.60
N ILE A 238 6.75 -10.99 17.52
CA ILE A 238 5.86 -10.24 18.40
C ILE A 238 4.94 -9.32 17.57
N ALA A 239 3.65 -9.66 17.52
CA ALA A 239 2.60 -8.82 16.93
C ALA A 239 1.75 -8.17 18.04
N ASN A 240 2.11 -6.94 18.41
CA ASN A 240 1.59 -6.21 19.56
C ASN A 240 0.88 -4.89 19.21
N GLY A 241 0.61 -4.64 17.93
CA GLY A 241 -0.20 -3.53 17.43
C GLY A 241 -1.60 -4.00 17.02
N PHE A 242 -2.59 -3.09 17.02
CA PHE A 242 -3.93 -3.39 16.51
C PHE A 242 -3.84 -3.81 15.03
N SER A 243 -4.41 -4.96 14.66
CA SER A 243 -4.37 -5.52 13.30
C SER A 243 -2.96 -5.67 12.71
N SER A 244 -1.93 -5.89 13.54
CA SER A 244 -0.54 -6.01 13.07
C SER A 244 -0.15 -7.46 12.73
N HIS A 245 0.86 -7.63 11.88
CA HIS A 245 1.38 -8.94 11.46
C HIS A 245 2.91 -9.00 11.61
N ALA A 246 3.42 -9.99 12.36
CA ALA A 246 4.86 -10.27 12.49
C ALA A 246 5.16 -11.72 12.09
N GLU A 247 6.04 -11.91 11.11
CA GLU A 247 6.50 -13.24 10.67
C GLU A 247 8.04 -13.34 10.63
N GLY A 248 8.57 -14.56 10.55
CA GLY A 248 10.00 -14.83 10.43
C GLY A 248 10.69 -15.12 11.77
N ASN A 249 11.85 -14.48 12.05
CA ASN A 249 12.68 -14.78 13.22
C ASN A 249 13.05 -13.51 13.99
N HIS A 250 12.63 -13.36 15.26
CA HIS A 250 12.89 -12.15 16.06
C HIS A 250 12.42 -10.84 15.39
N THR A 251 11.21 -10.83 14.85
CA THR A 251 10.56 -9.62 14.30
C THR A 251 9.50 -9.08 15.26
N SER A 252 9.31 -7.76 15.29
CA SER A 252 8.33 -7.12 16.17
C SER A 252 7.60 -5.96 15.50
N THR A 253 6.29 -5.86 15.69
CA THR A 253 5.49 -4.72 15.19
C THR A 253 5.55 -3.49 16.08
N ALA A 254 6.23 -3.55 17.24
CA ALA A 254 6.45 -2.42 18.15
C ALA A 254 5.20 -1.57 18.48
N HIS A 255 4.05 -2.22 18.66
CA HIS A 255 2.73 -1.60 18.91
C HIS A 255 2.14 -0.79 17.75
N PHE A 256 2.78 -0.75 16.59
CA PHE A 256 2.26 -0.05 15.43
C PHE A 256 1.06 -0.77 14.82
N ALA A 257 -0.06 -0.06 14.71
CA ALA A 257 -1.31 -0.59 14.18
C ALA A 257 -1.18 -0.90 12.69
N GLY A 258 -1.69 -2.03 12.21
CA GLY A 258 -1.67 -2.40 10.79
C GLY A 258 -0.28 -2.61 10.19
N SER A 259 0.76 -2.65 11.03
CA SER A 259 2.14 -2.84 10.57
C SER A 259 2.36 -4.30 10.17
N HIS A 260 3.12 -4.51 9.10
CA HIS A 260 3.53 -5.84 8.67
C HIS A 260 5.06 -5.92 8.58
N ILE A 261 5.67 -6.84 9.32
CA ILE A 261 7.11 -7.09 9.30
C ILE A 261 7.43 -8.57 9.09
N MET A 262 8.39 -8.84 8.20
CA MET A 262 8.92 -10.18 7.95
C MET A 262 10.46 -10.20 7.98
N GLY A 263 11.08 -11.38 7.88
CA GLY A 263 12.53 -11.54 7.80
C GLY A 263 13.15 -11.94 9.13
N ARG A 264 14.31 -11.36 9.49
CA ARG A 264 14.97 -11.66 10.76
C ARG A 264 15.50 -10.44 11.49
N PHE A 265 15.41 -10.47 12.82
CA PHE A 265 15.93 -9.45 13.75
C PHE A 265 15.55 -8.03 13.32
N GLY A 266 14.29 -7.67 13.53
CA GLY A 266 13.80 -6.35 13.11
C GLY A 266 12.62 -5.85 13.90
N THR A 267 12.48 -4.53 13.91
CA THR A 267 11.43 -3.82 14.65
C THR A 267 10.76 -2.85 13.70
N ALA A 268 9.44 -2.94 13.56
CA ALA A 268 8.66 -2.00 12.76
C ALA A 268 8.77 -0.58 13.32
N GLU A 269 8.69 0.41 12.43
CA GLU A 269 8.93 1.82 12.76
C GLU A 269 7.67 2.70 12.63
N GLU A 270 6.59 2.16 12.07
CA GLU A 270 5.37 2.93 11.78
C GLU A 270 4.13 2.05 11.58
N SER A 271 2.96 2.61 11.91
CA SER A 271 1.64 2.05 11.61
C SER A 271 1.38 1.94 10.10
N TYR A 272 0.58 0.95 9.72
CA TYR A 272 0.08 0.70 8.36
C TYR A 272 1.16 0.55 7.28
N SER A 273 2.40 0.33 7.71
CA SER A 273 3.60 0.27 6.88
C SER A 273 4.11 -1.16 6.76
N TRP A 274 4.98 -1.40 5.77
CA TRP A 274 5.53 -2.72 5.49
C TRP A 274 7.04 -2.73 5.59
N PHE A 275 7.60 -3.78 6.19
CA PHE A 275 9.01 -3.90 6.53
C PHE A 275 9.57 -5.29 6.19
N ILE A 276 10.77 -5.32 5.62
CA ILE A 276 11.63 -6.51 5.53
C ILE A 276 12.81 -6.30 6.47
N ALA A 277 12.90 -7.12 7.51
CA ALA A 277 14.00 -7.15 8.44
C ALA A 277 15.18 -7.98 7.93
N ASN A 278 16.40 -7.49 8.17
CA ASN A 278 17.64 -8.18 7.79
C ASN A 278 18.74 -8.09 8.86
N GLY A 279 18.36 -7.85 10.12
CA GLY A 279 19.30 -7.80 11.24
C GLY A 279 20.07 -9.12 11.43
N THR A 280 21.13 -9.08 12.21
CA THR A 280 22.02 -10.25 12.37
C THR A 280 21.81 -11.01 13.66
N ASN A 281 21.32 -10.36 14.71
CA ASN A 281 21.08 -10.93 16.03
C ASN A 281 20.16 -10.04 16.89
N GLU A 282 19.79 -10.49 18.09
CA GLU A 282 18.84 -9.80 19.00
C GLU A 282 19.27 -8.38 19.43
N THR A 283 20.56 -8.04 19.31
CA THR A 283 21.07 -6.69 19.61
C THR A 283 21.27 -5.84 18.36
N ASP A 284 21.24 -6.46 17.18
CA ASP A 284 21.47 -5.84 15.88
C ASP A 284 20.22 -6.02 15.01
N HIS A 285 19.17 -5.30 15.40
CA HIS A 285 17.94 -5.22 14.61
C HIS A 285 18.14 -4.26 13.44
N ASN A 286 17.72 -4.67 12.23
CA ASN A 286 17.82 -3.81 11.05
C ASN A 286 16.67 -4.03 10.05
N ILE A 287 16.39 -3.00 9.26
CA ILE A 287 15.40 -3.01 8.17
C ILE A 287 16.12 -2.93 6.83
N GLY A 288 16.01 -3.98 6.03
CA GLY A 288 16.58 -4.07 4.69
C GLY A 288 15.70 -3.45 3.60
N ALA A 289 14.39 -3.38 3.81
CA ALA A 289 13.47 -2.64 2.94
C ALA A 289 12.24 -2.18 3.70
N LYS A 290 11.66 -1.05 3.31
CA LYS A 290 10.41 -0.57 3.89
C LYS A 290 9.58 0.27 2.92
N TRP A 291 8.26 0.17 3.06
CA TRP A 291 7.30 1.06 2.43
C TRP A 291 6.48 1.76 3.52
N LEU A 292 6.49 3.08 3.51
CA LEU A 292 5.93 3.90 4.59
C LEU A 292 4.56 4.46 4.22
N ALA A 293 3.57 4.26 5.09
CA ALA A 293 2.21 4.70 4.85
C ALA A 293 2.05 6.22 4.88
N HIS A 294 2.72 6.92 5.81
CA HIS A 294 2.53 8.36 5.96
C HIS A 294 2.91 9.16 4.72
N ASN A 295 3.83 8.69 3.89
CA ASN A 295 4.31 9.41 2.70
C ASN A 295 4.32 8.59 1.38
N GLY A 296 4.15 7.28 1.47
CA GLY A 296 4.19 6.36 0.33
C GLY A 296 5.58 6.18 -0.28
N GLU A 297 6.65 6.47 0.47
CA GLU A 297 8.03 6.26 0.04
C GLU A 297 8.48 4.81 0.27
N MET A 298 9.30 4.32 -0.65
CA MET A 298 9.93 3.01 -0.59
C MET A 298 11.43 3.19 -0.38
N TYR A 299 11.99 2.43 0.55
CA TYR A 299 13.41 2.39 0.85
C TYR A 299 13.90 0.95 0.69
N ILE A 300 15.06 0.78 0.07
CA ILE A 300 15.76 -0.50 -0.06
C ILE A 300 17.20 -0.25 0.36
N ASP A 301 17.64 -0.93 1.42
CA ASP A 301 19.00 -0.90 1.92
C ASP A 301 19.80 -2.05 1.29
N GLY A 302 20.90 -1.70 0.63
CA GLY A 302 21.73 -2.62 -0.14
C GLY A 302 22.53 -1.93 -1.23
N ALA A 303 23.63 -2.56 -1.65
CA ALA A 303 24.56 -1.96 -2.62
C ALA A 303 24.04 -1.88 -4.06
N SER A 304 23.02 -2.69 -4.42
CA SER A 304 22.49 -2.74 -5.79
C SER A 304 21.03 -3.17 -5.84
N TYR A 305 20.29 -2.60 -6.79
CA TYR A 305 19.00 -3.10 -7.26
C TYR A 305 19.18 -3.69 -8.66
N ASN A 306 19.09 -5.01 -8.77
CA ASN A 306 19.39 -5.73 -10.00
C ASN A 306 18.14 -5.84 -10.90
N ALA A 307 17.93 -4.83 -11.73
CA ALA A 307 16.89 -4.85 -12.77
C ALA A 307 17.46 -5.46 -14.07
N SER A 308 16.65 -6.24 -14.79
CA SER A 308 17.05 -6.86 -16.07
C SER A 308 16.84 -5.96 -17.29
N GLY A 309 16.25 -4.79 -17.11
CA GLY A 309 16.02 -3.83 -18.20
C GLY A 309 17.31 -3.12 -18.63
N THR A 310 17.20 -2.34 -19.69
CA THR A 310 18.35 -1.84 -20.46
C THR A 310 18.63 -0.35 -20.28
N ASP A 311 17.67 0.40 -19.76
CA ASP A 311 17.66 1.86 -19.75
C ASP A 311 16.83 2.43 -18.59
N PHE A 312 17.10 3.68 -18.25
CA PHE A 312 16.25 4.48 -17.38
C PHE A 312 15.31 5.32 -18.23
N ALA A 313 14.01 5.11 -18.07
CA ALA A 313 12.99 5.76 -18.88
C ALA A 313 12.03 6.60 -18.05
N GLN A 314 11.31 7.49 -18.74
CA GLN A 314 10.11 8.12 -18.21
C GLN A 314 8.97 8.02 -19.22
N MET A 315 7.73 7.99 -18.74
CA MET A 315 6.58 8.07 -19.64
C MET A 315 6.37 9.51 -20.12
N PHE A 316 6.18 9.67 -21.42
CA PHE A 316 5.84 10.94 -22.08
C PHE A 316 4.58 10.80 -22.94
N GLU A 317 3.88 11.92 -23.13
CA GLU A 317 2.69 11.99 -23.97
C GLU A 317 3.05 12.43 -25.39
N THR A 318 2.52 11.74 -26.40
CA THR A 318 2.73 12.02 -27.81
C THR A 318 1.86 13.16 -28.32
N VAL A 319 2.35 13.93 -29.29
CA VAL A 319 1.50 14.83 -30.08
C VAL A 319 0.41 14.06 -30.81
N ASP A 320 -0.77 14.68 -30.89
CA ASP A 320 -1.93 14.18 -31.64
C ASP A 320 -2.37 12.74 -31.33
N ASN A 321 -2.01 12.22 -30.15
CA ASN A 321 -2.28 10.84 -29.72
C ASN A 321 -1.73 9.78 -30.69
N THR A 322 -0.62 10.10 -31.36
CA THR A 322 0.04 9.21 -32.33
C THR A 322 0.87 8.14 -31.62
N LEU A 323 0.67 6.88 -32.01
CA LEU A 323 1.50 5.78 -31.50
C LEU A 323 2.90 5.89 -32.12
N ILE A 324 3.92 5.97 -31.27
CA ILE A 324 5.33 5.83 -31.67
C ILE A 324 5.79 4.43 -31.26
N ASP A 325 6.19 3.62 -32.23
CA ASP A 325 6.72 2.28 -31.98
C ASP A 325 8.12 2.36 -31.34
N VAL A 326 8.66 1.25 -30.85
CA VAL A 326 9.97 1.20 -30.18
C VAL A 326 11.14 1.44 -31.14
N GLY A 327 12.23 1.99 -30.61
CA GLY A 327 13.50 2.19 -31.31
C GLY A 327 13.57 3.45 -32.19
N TYR A 328 12.64 4.40 -32.05
CA TYR A 328 12.70 5.72 -32.69
C TYR A 328 13.35 6.75 -31.76
N PHE A 329 14.13 7.64 -32.35
CA PHE A 329 14.57 8.86 -31.67
C PHE A 329 13.37 9.80 -31.50
N VAL A 330 13.22 10.38 -30.31
CA VAL A 330 12.13 11.32 -30.01
C VAL A 330 12.66 12.65 -29.48
N THR A 331 11.88 13.70 -29.69
CA THR A 331 12.13 15.04 -29.17
C THR A 331 10.84 15.74 -28.76
N PHE A 332 10.96 16.89 -28.11
CA PHE A 332 9.81 17.71 -27.78
C PHE A 332 9.25 18.43 -29.01
N SER A 333 7.93 18.50 -29.06
CA SER A 333 7.17 19.47 -29.84
C SER A 333 7.08 20.81 -29.09
N SER A 334 6.35 21.77 -29.64
CA SER A 334 6.10 23.07 -29.02
C SER A 334 5.22 23.02 -27.76
N GLU A 335 4.54 21.92 -27.46
CA GLU A 335 3.49 21.84 -26.41
C GLU A 335 3.80 20.81 -25.29
N GLU A 336 5.04 20.70 -24.83
CA GLU A 336 5.49 19.73 -23.79
C GLU A 336 5.21 18.24 -24.11
N LYS A 337 4.74 17.95 -25.32
CA LYS A 337 4.50 16.61 -25.87
C LYS A 337 5.65 16.17 -26.76
N ILE A 338 5.77 14.87 -26.99
CA ILE A 338 6.85 14.29 -27.79
C ILE A 338 6.40 13.91 -29.21
N ARG A 339 7.36 13.93 -30.13
CA ARG A 339 7.22 13.44 -31.51
C ARG A 339 8.49 12.71 -31.92
N ILE A 340 8.43 12.00 -33.05
CA ILE A 340 9.61 11.46 -33.73
C ILE A 340 10.55 12.64 -34.08
N ALA A 341 11.83 12.47 -33.78
CA ALA A 341 12.88 13.44 -34.10
C ALA A 341 13.23 13.39 -35.59
N THR A 342 13.72 14.51 -36.11
CA THR A 342 14.18 14.68 -37.50
C THR A 342 15.65 15.07 -37.52
N SER A 343 16.27 15.11 -38.70
CA SER A 343 17.67 15.52 -38.84
C SER A 343 17.92 16.98 -38.42
N ASN A 344 16.87 17.81 -38.43
CA ASN A 344 16.92 19.22 -38.03
C ASN A 344 16.88 19.43 -36.50
N ASP A 345 16.56 18.40 -35.73
CA ASP A 345 16.43 18.51 -34.28
C ASP A 345 17.81 18.46 -33.61
N SER A 346 18.20 19.60 -33.03
CA SER A 346 19.46 19.71 -32.29
C SER A 346 19.40 18.99 -30.94
N PHE A 347 18.23 19.02 -30.31
CA PHE A 347 17.94 18.35 -29.05
C PHE A 347 17.16 17.07 -29.30
N ILE A 348 17.69 15.96 -28.77
CA ILE A 348 17.06 14.65 -28.80
C ILE A 348 16.78 14.27 -27.35
N LEU A 349 15.51 14.03 -27.03
CA LEU A 349 15.08 13.70 -25.68
C LEU A 349 15.51 12.29 -25.27
N GLY A 350 15.35 11.34 -26.18
CA GLY A 350 15.50 9.92 -25.86
C GLY A 350 15.13 9.00 -27.01
N ILE A 351 15.03 7.72 -26.69
CA ILE A 351 14.56 6.66 -27.59
C ILE A 351 13.24 6.10 -27.07
N SER A 352 12.27 5.81 -27.94
CA SER A 352 11.10 5.02 -27.55
C SER A 352 11.53 3.63 -27.05
N SER A 353 11.43 3.41 -25.75
CA SER A 353 12.05 2.28 -25.06
C SER A 353 11.18 1.02 -25.08
N ALA A 354 11.81 -0.13 -25.28
CA ALA A 354 11.14 -1.43 -25.23
C ALA A 354 11.25 -2.10 -23.86
N THR A 355 12.38 -1.95 -23.17
CA THR A 355 12.75 -2.74 -21.99
C THR A 355 13.38 -1.90 -20.88
N PRO A 356 12.71 -0.84 -20.40
CA PRO A 356 13.27 0.02 -19.35
C PRO A 356 13.46 -0.74 -18.03
N ALA A 357 14.62 -0.57 -17.40
CA ALA A 357 14.95 -1.07 -16.08
C ALA A 357 14.17 -0.33 -14.98
N LEU A 358 13.96 0.97 -15.19
CA LEU A 358 13.20 1.84 -14.30
C LEU A 358 12.34 2.78 -15.14
N ILE A 359 11.07 2.95 -14.76
CA ILE A 359 10.14 3.86 -15.44
C ILE A 359 9.64 4.93 -14.46
N GLY A 360 10.09 6.16 -14.66
CA GLY A 360 9.54 7.34 -13.99
C GLY A 360 8.23 7.80 -14.62
N ASN A 361 7.46 8.59 -13.86
CA ASN A 361 6.20 9.18 -14.33
C ASN A 361 5.19 8.13 -14.86
N SER A 362 5.22 6.89 -14.37
CA SER A 362 4.45 5.78 -14.97
C SER A 362 2.94 5.89 -14.81
N GLY A 363 2.45 6.52 -13.73
CA GLY A 363 1.02 6.50 -13.40
C GLY A 363 0.48 5.07 -13.30
N ALA A 364 1.26 4.11 -12.84
CA ALA A 364 0.87 2.69 -12.91
C ALA A 364 -0.33 2.32 -12.02
N LEU A 365 -0.47 2.98 -10.85
CA LEU A 365 -1.41 2.55 -9.80
C LEU A 365 -2.65 3.45 -9.67
N SER A 366 -2.51 4.74 -9.94
CA SER A 366 -3.62 5.69 -9.80
C SER A 366 -3.39 6.94 -10.62
N TRP A 367 -4.46 7.69 -10.83
CA TRP A 367 -4.39 9.01 -11.45
C TRP A 367 -3.34 9.88 -10.76
N GLN A 368 -2.45 10.49 -11.54
CA GLN A 368 -1.28 11.19 -11.01
C GLN A 368 -1.63 12.35 -10.08
N LYS A 369 -2.77 13.00 -10.32
CA LYS A 369 -3.28 14.11 -9.50
C LYS A 369 -4.27 13.66 -8.43
N ARG A 370 -4.31 12.37 -8.07
CA ARG A 370 -5.18 11.83 -7.00
C ARG A 370 -4.98 12.57 -5.67
N TYR A 371 -3.74 12.93 -5.37
CA TYR A 371 -3.38 13.68 -4.17
C TYR A 371 -3.00 15.11 -4.52
N LYS A 372 -3.26 16.02 -3.59
CA LYS A 372 -2.86 17.42 -3.70
C LYS A 372 -1.35 17.53 -3.54
N THR A 373 -0.74 18.36 -4.38
CA THR A 373 0.70 18.67 -4.33
C THR A 373 0.91 20.18 -4.18
N ASP A 374 2.09 20.59 -3.73
CA ASP A 374 2.55 21.97 -3.83
C ASP A 374 3.03 22.33 -5.25
N SER A 375 3.57 23.54 -5.42
CA SER A 375 4.07 24.05 -6.70
C SER A 375 5.27 23.29 -7.26
N PHE A 376 5.94 22.48 -6.44
CA PHE A 376 7.08 21.65 -6.85
C PHE A 376 6.71 20.17 -6.98
N GLY A 377 5.43 19.83 -6.84
CA GLY A 377 4.93 18.45 -6.97
C GLY A 377 5.05 17.61 -5.70
N LYS A 378 5.47 18.18 -4.56
CA LYS A 378 5.52 17.45 -3.29
C LYS A 378 4.10 17.24 -2.78
N ARG A 379 3.76 15.99 -2.45
CA ARG A 379 2.44 15.64 -1.89
C ARG A 379 2.22 16.37 -0.55
N GLN A 380 0.99 16.83 -0.36
CA GLN A 380 0.53 17.42 0.90
C GLN A 380 -0.15 16.35 1.75
N TYR A 381 -0.01 16.48 3.06
CA TYR A 381 -0.52 15.52 4.04
C TYR A 381 -1.39 16.23 5.08
N VAL A 382 -2.30 15.47 5.67
CA VAL A 382 -3.17 15.90 6.76
C VAL A 382 -3.04 14.92 7.93
N ARG A 383 -3.02 15.47 9.14
CA ARG A 383 -3.09 14.67 10.38
C ARG A 383 -4.56 14.46 10.74
N THR A 384 -4.97 13.21 10.90
CA THR A 384 -6.33 12.84 11.27
C THR A 384 -6.58 13.10 12.76
N GLU A 385 -7.84 13.02 13.18
CA GLU A 385 -8.21 13.06 14.60
C GLU A 385 -7.54 11.93 15.40
N SER A 386 -7.32 10.78 14.76
CA SER A 386 -6.57 9.64 15.30
C SER A 386 -5.04 9.82 15.30
N GLN A 387 -4.54 11.02 14.97
CA GLN A 387 -3.11 11.36 14.88
C GLN A 387 -2.34 10.67 13.73
N ASP A 388 -3.02 9.95 12.85
CA ASP A 388 -2.43 9.35 11.65
C ASP A 388 -2.12 10.42 10.60
N ILE A 389 -1.04 10.24 9.85
CA ILE A 389 -0.69 11.12 8.73
C ILE A 389 -1.16 10.45 7.44
N GLN A 390 -1.98 11.16 6.66
CA GLN A 390 -2.55 10.66 5.41
C GLN A 390 -2.37 11.67 4.27
N PRO A 391 -2.23 11.20 3.01
CA PRO A 391 -2.12 12.11 1.87
C PRO A 391 -3.43 12.85 1.63
N LEU A 392 -3.34 14.16 1.40
CA LEU A 392 -4.48 15.02 1.16
C LEU A 392 -5.04 14.76 -0.24
N LEU A 393 -6.28 14.32 -0.35
CA LEU A 393 -6.95 14.08 -1.63
C LEU A 393 -7.13 15.38 -2.42
N ASN A 394 -6.98 15.29 -3.74
CA ASN A 394 -7.35 16.36 -4.65
C ASN A 394 -8.88 16.39 -4.82
N THR A 395 -9.48 17.59 -4.74
CA THR A 395 -10.92 17.78 -4.93
C THR A 395 -11.41 17.48 -6.35
N GLU A 396 -10.50 17.50 -7.33
CA GLU A 396 -10.79 17.11 -8.71
C GLU A 396 -10.79 15.59 -8.91
N TRP A 397 -10.28 14.81 -7.95
CA TRP A 397 -10.28 13.36 -8.06
C TRP A 397 -11.67 12.79 -7.75
N ASP A 398 -12.24 12.09 -8.72
CA ASP A 398 -13.50 11.37 -8.57
C ASP A 398 -13.24 9.86 -8.42
N PRO A 399 -13.56 9.25 -7.25
CA PRO A 399 -13.42 7.81 -7.06
C PRO A 399 -14.34 6.96 -7.97
N ALA A 400 -15.39 7.54 -8.55
CA ALA A 400 -16.27 6.83 -9.47
C ALA A 400 -15.67 6.69 -10.88
N CYS A 401 -14.67 7.51 -11.22
CA CYS A 401 -14.00 7.45 -12.51
C CYS A 401 -13.01 6.28 -12.55
N LYS A 402 -13.21 5.35 -13.48
CA LYS A 402 -12.25 4.27 -13.73
C LYS A 402 -10.96 4.85 -14.29
N TYR A 403 -9.86 4.69 -13.55
CA TYR A 403 -8.54 5.09 -14.01
C TYR A 403 -7.98 4.08 -15.02
N ILE A 404 -7.38 4.57 -16.10
CA ILE A 404 -6.60 3.79 -17.08
C ILE A 404 -5.14 4.24 -16.95
N ALA A 405 -4.25 3.30 -16.64
CA ALA A 405 -2.82 3.59 -16.48
C ALA A 405 -2.22 4.09 -17.80
N ARG A 406 -1.15 4.89 -17.73
CA ARG A 406 -0.48 5.42 -18.94
C ARG A 406 -0.04 4.31 -19.89
N LYS A 407 0.49 3.21 -19.36
CA LYS A 407 0.91 2.06 -20.17
C LYS A 407 -0.21 1.44 -21.03
N ASP A 408 -1.47 1.68 -20.67
CA ASP A 408 -2.65 1.14 -21.36
C ASP A 408 -3.30 2.20 -22.27
N ARG A 409 -2.62 3.33 -22.51
CA ARG A 409 -3.07 4.46 -23.32
C ARG A 409 -2.08 4.71 -24.46
N THR A 410 -2.58 4.74 -25.69
CA THR A 410 -1.74 4.78 -26.90
C THR A 410 -0.94 6.08 -27.05
N GLU A 411 -1.42 7.16 -26.43
CA GLU A 411 -0.75 8.45 -26.42
C GLU A 411 0.42 8.52 -25.43
N TRP A 412 0.70 7.46 -24.66
CA TRP A 412 1.80 7.41 -23.69
C TRP A 412 2.78 6.28 -24.01
N LEU A 413 4.08 6.59 -24.02
CA LEU A 413 5.13 5.58 -24.14
C LEU A 413 6.32 5.87 -23.22
N PRO A 414 7.08 4.84 -22.81
CA PRO A 414 8.34 5.04 -22.13
C PRO A 414 9.39 5.54 -23.12
N VAL A 415 10.10 6.60 -22.74
CA VAL A 415 11.25 7.12 -23.46
C VAL A 415 12.49 6.87 -22.61
N GLY A 416 13.41 6.06 -23.11
CA GLY A 416 14.69 5.81 -22.51
C GLY A 416 15.59 7.03 -22.64
N LEU A 417 16.02 7.54 -21.49
CA LEU A 417 16.79 8.78 -21.36
C LEU A 417 18.29 8.50 -21.21
N ILE A 418 18.64 7.30 -20.76
CA ILE A 418 20.03 6.83 -20.65
C ILE A 418 20.03 5.31 -20.61
N GLY A 419 20.97 4.67 -21.32
CA GLY A 419 21.12 3.22 -21.32
C GLY A 419 21.57 2.65 -22.66
N GLN A 420 21.66 1.33 -22.72
CA GLN A 420 21.95 0.60 -23.96
C GLN A 420 20.63 0.28 -24.65
N MET A 421 20.35 0.86 -25.80
CA MET A 421 19.04 0.71 -26.43
C MET A 421 19.15 0.29 -27.89
N LEU A 422 18.26 -0.62 -28.29
CA LEU A 422 18.08 -0.97 -29.68
C LEU A 422 17.33 0.15 -30.38
N VAL A 423 17.90 0.63 -31.48
CA VAL A 423 17.28 1.64 -32.35
C VAL A 423 17.15 1.10 -33.75
N ARG A 424 16.12 1.58 -34.43
CA ARG A 424 15.95 1.38 -35.87
C ARG A 424 17.06 2.13 -36.60
N ASP A 425 17.52 1.58 -37.71
CA ASP A 425 18.64 2.10 -38.49
C ASP A 425 18.37 1.95 -39.99
N ASP A 426 18.89 2.88 -40.78
CA ASP A 426 18.75 2.91 -42.24
C ASP A 426 19.76 2.01 -42.99
N GLY A 427 20.54 1.21 -42.26
CA GLY A 427 21.58 0.33 -42.76
C GLY A 427 22.97 0.98 -42.84
N THR A 428 23.08 2.28 -42.61
CA THR A 428 24.36 3.01 -42.77
C THR A 428 25.22 3.01 -41.52
N CYS A 429 24.64 2.76 -40.34
CA CYS A 429 25.38 2.80 -39.08
C CYS A 429 26.48 1.73 -39.02
N GLU A 430 27.66 2.14 -38.55
CA GLU A 430 28.83 1.27 -38.41
C GLU A 430 29.09 0.95 -36.93
N THR A 431 29.45 -0.30 -36.63
CA THR A 431 29.88 -0.71 -35.28
C THR A 431 31.07 0.13 -34.83
N HIS A 432 31.00 0.66 -33.61
CA HIS A 432 31.94 1.62 -33.02
C HIS A 432 32.05 2.97 -33.74
N GLY A 433 31.09 3.29 -34.60
CA GLY A 433 30.89 4.63 -35.16
C GLY A 433 29.90 5.47 -34.34
N TYR A 434 29.41 6.55 -34.96
CA TYR A 434 28.38 7.40 -34.39
C TYR A 434 27.16 7.48 -35.31
N CYS A 435 25.99 7.76 -34.71
CA CYS A 435 24.76 8.00 -35.44
C CYS A 435 23.99 9.20 -34.91
N ARG A 436 23.12 9.76 -35.75
CA ARG A 436 22.07 10.72 -35.40
C ARG A 436 20.75 10.30 -36.05
N PRO A 437 19.59 10.81 -35.60
CA PRO A 437 18.35 10.59 -36.33
C PRO A 437 18.41 11.23 -37.72
N ASN A 438 17.89 10.52 -38.72
CA ASN A 438 17.50 11.10 -40.00
C ASN A 438 16.09 11.72 -39.90
N ASP A 439 15.51 12.12 -41.04
CA ASP A 439 14.16 12.73 -41.07
C ASP A 439 13.01 11.77 -40.74
N GLU A 440 13.27 10.46 -40.70
CA GLU A 440 12.33 9.43 -40.24
C GLU A 440 12.52 9.09 -38.75
N GLY A 441 13.48 9.73 -38.08
CA GLY A 441 13.79 9.49 -36.67
C GLY A 441 14.39 8.13 -36.37
N ILE A 442 15.02 7.51 -37.37
CA ILE A 442 15.84 6.31 -37.24
C ILE A 442 17.32 6.67 -37.34
N ALA A 443 18.20 5.81 -36.82
CA ALA A 443 19.63 6.06 -36.83
C ALA A 443 20.19 6.07 -38.26
N THR A 444 20.99 7.09 -38.57
CA THR A 444 21.83 7.18 -39.75
C THR A 444 23.26 7.49 -39.35
N LYS A 445 24.23 7.06 -40.16
CA LYS A 445 25.65 7.30 -39.93
C LYS A 445 25.92 8.81 -39.81
N SER A 446 26.73 9.16 -38.82
CA SER A 446 27.17 10.53 -38.59
C SER A 446 28.59 10.55 -38.03
N GLU A 447 29.31 11.65 -38.25
CA GLU A 447 30.64 11.88 -37.67
C GLU A 447 30.59 12.14 -36.15
N SER A 448 29.40 12.43 -35.61
CA SER A 448 29.17 12.68 -34.18
C SER A 448 27.76 12.28 -33.75
N GLY A 449 27.50 12.16 -32.46
CA GLY A 449 26.18 11.85 -31.91
C GLY A 449 26.23 10.69 -30.94
N PHE A 450 25.35 9.71 -31.14
CA PHE A 450 25.21 8.55 -30.26
C PHE A 450 26.14 7.43 -30.70
N PHE A 451 26.82 6.82 -29.73
CA PHE A 451 27.80 5.78 -30.03
C PHE A 451 27.11 4.45 -30.36
N VAL A 452 27.48 3.86 -31.49
CA VAL A 452 26.96 2.57 -31.94
C VAL A 452 27.81 1.45 -31.34
N ILE A 453 27.22 0.68 -30.43
CA ILE A 453 27.91 -0.46 -29.79
C ILE A 453 28.09 -1.60 -30.78
N LYS A 454 27.01 -2.00 -31.46
CA LYS A 454 27.02 -3.07 -32.46
C LYS A 454 25.78 -3.03 -33.34
N ARG A 455 25.89 -3.62 -34.53
CA ARG A 455 24.74 -4.03 -35.34
C ARG A 455 24.11 -5.31 -34.78
N THR A 456 22.79 -5.34 -34.69
CA THR A 456 22.03 -6.53 -34.23
C THR A 456 21.18 -7.14 -35.32
N ASP A 457 20.79 -6.34 -36.33
CA ASP A 457 20.05 -6.80 -37.51
C ASP A 457 20.34 -5.90 -38.73
N GLU A 458 19.74 -6.19 -39.89
CA GLU A 458 19.87 -5.42 -41.13
C GLU A 458 19.49 -3.95 -40.94
N ASN A 459 18.42 -3.67 -40.18
CA ASN A 459 17.90 -2.33 -39.89
C ASN A 459 17.85 -2.01 -38.39
N GLN A 460 18.77 -2.59 -37.61
CA GLN A 460 18.79 -2.39 -36.17
C GLN A 460 20.22 -2.36 -35.62
N VAL A 461 20.48 -1.36 -34.78
CA VAL A 461 21.73 -1.24 -34.04
C VAL A 461 21.47 -1.04 -32.55
N LEU A 462 22.41 -1.48 -31.73
CA LEU A 462 22.47 -1.18 -30.30
C LEU A 462 23.33 0.06 -30.10
N ILE A 463 22.78 1.08 -29.46
CA ILE A 463 23.50 2.32 -29.13
C ILE A 463 23.64 2.47 -27.62
N LEU A 464 24.61 3.29 -27.20
CA LEU A 464 24.62 3.89 -25.87
C LEU A 464 24.02 5.30 -25.97
N PHE A 465 22.84 5.49 -25.38
CA PHE A 465 22.20 6.80 -25.28
C PHE A 465 22.58 7.44 -23.93
N ARG A 466 22.99 8.70 -23.96
CA ARG A 466 23.53 9.43 -22.81
C ARG A 466 23.25 10.92 -22.91
#